data_AF-A0A0J6SPG5-F1
#
_entry.id   AF-A0A0J6SPG5-F1
#
_cell.length_a   1.000
_cell.length_b   1.000
_cell.length_c   1.000
_cell.angle_alpha   90.00
_cell.angle_beta   90.00
_cell.angle_gamma   90.00
#
_symmetry.space_group_name_H-M   'P 1'
#
loop_
_entity.id
_entity.type
_entity.pdbx_description
1 polymer ?
#
loop_
_entity_poly.entity_id
_entity_poly.type
_entity_poly.pdbx_seq_one_letter_code
_entity_poly.pdbx_strand_id
1 'polypeptide(L)'
;RFKSATTRTGFLEEFTQFEQRVKALGTRVHLRSHPAGQFTERNAVTLEACTVRSTQPLYRMDLTRFAYAISAPSSILFDFMLAGVPVAVWHDGDNTIDLRNFASFARVSTGEDWWRFAVAASTDPGRFVTRQDRFIEGLMIPDDVRQRYAALLSAT
;
A
#
# COMPACT_ATOMS: atom_id res chain seq x y z
N ARG A 1 -2.86 -2.88 -13.76
CA ARG A 1 -1.94 -3.74 -14.57
C ARG A 1 -0.87 -2.81 -15.15
N PHE A 2 0.38 -2.85 -14.68
CA PHE A 2 1.47 -1.97 -15.16
C PHE A 2 1.73 -2.26 -16.64
N LYS A 3 1.47 -1.29 -17.52
CA LYS A 3 1.46 -1.49 -18.98
C LYS A 3 2.83 -1.34 -19.65
N SER A 4 3.86 -0.84 -18.97
CA SER A 4 5.21 -0.70 -19.56
C SER A 4 6.30 -1.32 -18.68
N ALA A 5 7.45 -1.66 -19.28
CA ALA A 5 8.66 -2.02 -18.54
C ALA A 5 9.20 -0.81 -17.76
N THR A 6 9.03 0.41 -18.29
CA THR A 6 9.47 1.69 -17.71
C THR A 6 8.86 1.98 -16.34
N THR A 7 7.55 1.75 -16.18
CA THR A 7 6.84 1.97 -14.89
C THR A 7 7.27 0.99 -13.79
N ARG A 8 7.76 -0.19 -14.17
CA ARG A 8 8.27 -1.20 -13.23
C ARG A 8 9.68 -0.90 -12.75
N THR A 9 10.56 -0.45 -13.64
CA THR A 9 11.92 -0.02 -13.28
C THR A 9 11.84 1.19 -12.36
N GLY A 10 11.00 2.18 -12.68
CA GLY A 10 10.80 3.36 -11.84
C GLY A 10 10.35 3.00 -10.41
N PHE A 11 9.33 2.14 -10.24
CA PHE A 11 8.91 1.72 -8.90
C PHE A 11 10.05 1.09 -8.07
N LEU A 12 10.88 0.24 -8.68
CA LEU A 12 11.96 -0.43 -7.96
C LEU A 12 13.13 0.50 -7.64
N GLU A 13 13.44 1.44 -8.52
CA GLU A 13 14.42 2.49 -8.26
C GLU A 13 14.01 3.33 -7.06
N GLU A 14 12.75 3.79 -7.04
CA GLU A 14 12.23 4.58 -5.93
C GLU A 14 12.12 3.77 -4.63
N PHE A 15 11.74 2.48 -4.74
CA PHE A 15 11.73 1.57 -3.59
C PHE A 15 13.13 1.37 -3.00
N THR A 16 14.16 1.20 -3.85
CA THR A 16 15.54 0.99 -3.39
C THR A 16 16.07 2.22 -2.64
N GLN A 17 15.80 3.42 -3.16
CA GLN A 17 16.17 4.66 -2.47
C GLN A 17 15.48 4.80 -1.11
N PHE A 18 14.20 4.44 -1.05
CA PHE A 18 13.44 4.44 0.20
C PHE A 18 13.96 3.41 1.20
N GLU A 19 14.24 2.20 0.75
CA GLU A 19 14.74 1.07 1.57
C GLU A 19 16.07 1.42 2.26
N GLN A 20 16.98 2.12 1.58
CA GLN A 20 18.24 2.59 2.18
C GLN A 20 18.01 3.51 3.39
N ARG A 21 16.98 4.36 3.35
CA ARG A 21 16.64 5.25 4.47
C ARG A 21 15.98 4.49 5.62
N VAL A 22 15.11 3.54 5.31
CA VAL A 22 14.50 2.63 6.30
C VAL A 22 15.57 1.83 7.03
N LYS A 23 16.56 1.30 6.29
CA LYS A 23 17.72 0.59 6.83
C LYS A 23 18.50 1.43 7.84
N ALA A 24 18.74 2.72 7.53
CA ALA A 24 19.43 3.64 8.43
C ALA A 24 18.72 3.86 9.77
N LEU A 25 17.40 3.65 9.83
CA LEU A 25 16.62 3.73 11.08
C LEU A 25 16.53 2.42 11.86
N GLY A 26 17.06 1.31 11.33
CA GLY A 26 16.91 -0.01 11.97
C GLY A 26 15.46 -0.51 12.00
N THR A 27 14.60 0.02 11.14
CA THR A 27 13.21 -0.43 11.00
C THR A 27 13.07 -1.42 9.85
N ARG A 28 11.92 -2.09 9.75
CA ARG A 28 11.67 -3.07 8.69
C ARG A 28 10.57 -2.56 7.76
N VAL A 29 10.72 -2.84 6.46
CA VAL A 29 9.66 -2.65 5.47
C VAL A 29 9.20 -4.01 4.96
N HIS A 30 7.90 -4.15 4.75
CA HIS A 30 7.35 -5.34 4.12
C HIS A 30 7.08 -5.07 2.64
N LEU A 31 7.79 -5.79 1.77
CA LEU A 31 7.53 -5.73 0.33
C LEU A 31 6.58 -6.85 -0.07
N ARG A 32 5.38 -6.48 -0.52
CA ARG A 32 4.42 -7.41 -1.12
C ARG A 32 4.38 -7.20 -2.63
N SER A 33 4.90 -8.18 -3.36
CA SER A 33 4.73 -8.22 -4.81
C SER A 33 3.27 -8.52 -5.18
N HIS A 34 2.80 -7.91 -6.27
CA HIS A 34 1.49 -8.26 -6.82
C HIS A 34 1.44 -9.77 -7.17
N PRO A 35 0.38 -10.51 -6.79
CA PRO A 35 0.31 -11.97 -6.95
C PRO A 35 0.51 -12.45 -8.40
N ALA A 36 -0.07 -11.74 -9.37
CA ALA A 36 0.09 -12.07 -10.79
C ALA A 36 1.47 -11.69 -11.39
N GLY A 37 2.31 -10.99 -10.63
CA GLY A 37 3.57 -10.39 -11.12
C GLY A 37 4.83 -11.07 -10.59
N GLN A 38 4.87 -11.42 -9.28
CA GLN A 38 6.02 -12.02 -8.58
C GLN A 38 7.38 -11.48 -9.08
N PHE A 39 7.45 -10.19 -9.39
CA PHE A 39 8.51 -9.68 -10.27
C PHE A 39 9.87 -9.72 -9.57
N THR A 40 9.91 -9.31 -8.30
CA THR A 40 11.13 -9.34 -7.49
C THR A 40 11.63 -10.75 -7.22
N GLU A 41 10.72 -11.74 -7.22
CA GLU A 41 11.05 -13.16 -7.11
C GLU A 41 11.61 -13.68 -8.43
N ARG A 42 10.93 -13.40 -9.55
CA ARG A 42 11.32 -13.86 -10.89
C ARG A 42 12.62 -13.24 -11.42
N ASN A 43 12.97 -12.04 -10.95
CA ASN A 43 14.15 -11.31 -11.42
C ASN A 43 15.28 -11.27 -10.39
N ALA A 44 15.19 -12.08 -9.31
CA ALA A 44 16.20 -12.17 -8.26
C ALA A 44 16.68 -10.80 -7.74
N VAL A 45 15.76 -9.84 -7.62
CA VAL A 45 16.09 -8.48 -7.15
C VAL A 45 16.65 -8.58 -5.74
N THR A 46 17.88 -8.10 -5.56
CA THR A 46 18.51 -8.04 -4.24
C THR A 46 17.79 -6.98 -3.42
N LEU A 47 17.30 -7.38 -2.25
CA LEU A 47 16.67 -6.49 -1.29
C LEU A 47 17.62 -6.30 -0.11
N GLU A 48 17.55 -5.16 0.55
CA GLU A 48 18.29 -4.91 1.78
C GLU A 48 17.77 -5.80 2.92
N ALA A 49 18.64 -6.02 3.92
CA ALA A 49 18.32 -6.85 5.08
C ALA A 49 17.12 -6.34 5.91
N CYS A 50 16.75 -5.06 5.77
CA CYS A 50 15.58 -4.47 6.42
C CYS A 50 14.24 -4.83 5.72
N THR A 51 14.28 -5.40 4.51
CA THR A 51 13.06 -5.74 3.76
C THR A 51 12.66 -7.18 3.93
N VAL A 52 11.42 -7.35 4.41
CA VAL A 52 10.77 -8.65 4.52
C VAL A 52 9.86 -8.83 3.31
N ARG A 53 10.11 -9.87 2.51
CA ARG A 53 9.18 -10.27 1.45
C ARG A 53 7.93 -10.87 2.08
N SER A 54 6.76 -10.29 1.79
CA SER A 54 5.50 -10.72 2.36
C SER A 54 4.67 -11.51 1.33
N THR A 55 4.57 -12.83 1.52
CA THR A 55 3.78 -13.74 0.66
C THR A 55 2.48 -14.23 1.32
N GLN A 56 2.31 -13.98 2.62
CA GLN A 56 1.15 -14.42 3.40
C GLN A 56 -0.16 -13.81 2.86
N PRO A 57 -1.29 -14.53 2.84
CA PRO A 57 -2.58 -13.94 2.49
C PRO A 57 -2.95 -12.80 3.45
N LEU A 58 -3.49 -11.69 2.93
CA LEU A 58 -3.80 -10.50 3.74
C LEU A 58 -4.76 -10.81 4.90
N TYR A 59 -5.77 -11.65 4.66
CA TYR A 59 -6.75 -12.03 5.69
C TYR A 59 -6.16 -12.80 6.88
N ARG A 60 -4.89 -13.23 6.80
CA ARG A 60 -4.16 -13.84 7.93
C ARG A 60 -3.17 -12.89 8.60
N MET A 61 -3.04 -11.66 8.11
CA MET A 61 -2.11 -10.67 8.62
C MET A 61 -2.83 -9.70 9.54
N ASP A 62 -2.19 -9.37 10.65
CA ASP A 62 -2.62 -8.26 11.50
C ASP A 62 -2.13 -6.95 10.87
N LEU A 63 -3.02 -6.31 10.10
CA LEU A 63 -2.68 -5.08 9.37
C LEU A 63 -2.46 -3.89 10.31
N THR A 64 -2.96 -3.93 11.55
CA THR A 64 -2.81 -2.84 12.53
C THR A 64 -1.36 -2.64 13.00
N ARG A 65 -0.49 -3.63 12.73
CA ARG A 65 0.94 -3.58 13.07
C ARG A 65 1.78 -2.73 12.12
N PHE A 66 1.22 -2.30 10.99
CA PHE A 66 1.92 -1.47 10.02
C PHE A 66 1.73 0.01 10.35
N ALA A 67 2.82 0.77 10.37
CA ALA A 67 2.76 2.22 10.61
C ALA A 67 2.16 2.99 9.41
N TYR A 68 2.28 2.44 8.21
CA TYR A 68 1.75 3.00 6.96
C TYR A 68 1.74 1.94 5.85
N ALA A 69 1.00 2.22 4.77
CA ALA A 69 1.02 1.42 3.55
C ALA A 69 1.18 2.30 2.31
N ILE A 70 2.02 1.86 1.36
CA ILE A 70 2.21 2.48 0.06
C ILE A 70 1.89 1.44 -1.01
N SER A 71 1.03 1.78 -1.96
CA SER A 71 0.74 0.92 -3.11
C SER A 71 0.39 1.76 -4.32
N ALA A 72 0.66 1.26 -5.52
CA ALA A 72 -0.04 1.73 -6.71
C ALA A 72 -1.56 1.53 -6.54
N PRO A 73 -2.42 2.18 -7.35
CA PRO A 73 -3.88 2.07 -7.23
C PRO A 73 -4.35 0.62 -7.15
N SER A 74 -4.86 0.26 -5.99
CA SER A 74 -5.17 -1.12 -5.62
C SER A 74 -6.19 -1.14 -4.48
N SER A 75 -7.06 -2.14 -4.50
CA SER A 75 -8.05 -2.33 -3.44
C SER A 75 -7.42 -2.65 -2.08
N ILE A 76 -6.16 -3.11 -2.06
CA ILE A 76 -5.41 -3.38 -0.83
C ILE A 76 -5.34 -2.17 0.10
N LEU A 77 -5.37 -0.96 -0.47
CA LEU A 77 -5.35 0.28 0.30
C LEU A 77 -6.59 0.40 1.17
N PHE A 78 -7.75 -0.08 0.72
CA PHE A 78 -8.97 -0.07 1.52
C PHE A 78 -8.86 -1.01 2.73
N ASP A 79 -8.21 -2.18 2.59
CA ASP A 79 -7.96 -3.09 3.72
C ASP A 79 -7.14 -2.40 4.82
N PHE A 80 -6.10 -1.65 4.44
CA PHE A 80 -5.27 -0.88 5.38
C PHE A 80 -6.02 0.31 5.99
N MET A 81 -6.85 1.00 5.21
CA MET A 81 -7.67 2.10 5.73
C MET A 81 -8.68 1.60 6.77
N LEU A 82 -9.35 0.47 6.49
CA LEU A 82 -10.26 -0.17 7.45
C LEU A 82 -9.53 -0.66 8.72
N ALA A 83 -8.23 -0.93 8.62
CA ALA A 83 -7.37 -1.24 9.76
C ALA A 83 -6.83 0.00 10.50
N GLY A 84 -7.23 1.22 10.10
CA GLY A 84 -6.76 2.47 10.70
C GLY A 84 -5.32 2.85 10.36
N VAL A 85 -4.77 2.26 9.29
CA VAL A 85 -3.37 2.51 8.87
C VAL A 85 -3.33 3.64 7.85
N PRO A 86 -2.43 4.64 8.01
CA PRO A 86 -2.19 5.67 7.00
C PRO A 86 -1.80 5.07 5.65
N VAL A 87 -2.41 5.55 4.56
CA VAL A 87 -2.14 5.05 3.21
C VAL A 87 -1.69 6.15 2.25
N ALA A 88 -0.79 5.78 1.34
CA ALA A 88 -0.43 6.58 0.18
C ALA A 88 -0.54 5.78 -1.12
N VAL A 89 -0.92 6.50 -2.17
CA VAL A 89 -1.04 5.97 -3.52
C VAL A 89 0.17 6.37 -4.32
N TRP A 90 0.88 5.36 -4.80
CA TRP A 90 1.99 5.55 -5.71
C TRP A 90 1.51 5.90 -7.12
N HIS A 91 2.18 6.83 -7.76
CA HIS A 91 2.02 7.14 -9.18
C HIS A 91 3.36 7.26 -9.88
N ASP A 92 3.35 7.12 -11.20
CA ASP A 92 4.54 7.04 -12.04
C ASP A 92 5.15 8.40 -12.42
N GLY A 93 4.79 9.49 -11.73
CA GLY A 93 5.23 10.86 -12.04
C GLY A 93 4.54 11.47 -13.27
N ASP A 94 4.43 10.72 -14.36
CA ASP A 94 3.86 11.15 -15.64
C ASP A 94 2.32 11.20 -15.65
N ASN A 95 1.67 10.86 -14.53
CA ASN A 95 0.21 10.79 -14.36
C ASN A 95 -0.48 9.88 -15.39
N THR A 96 0.21 8.86 -15.91
CA THR A 96 -0.42 7.92 -16.85
C THR A 96 -1.41 6.99 -16.17
N ILE A 97 -1.28 6.86 -14.84
CA ILE A 97 -2.15 6.07 -13.99
C ILE A 97 -3.35 6.92 -13.55
N ASP A 98 -4.57 6.41 -13.76
CA ASP A 98 -5.79 7.07 -13.29
C ASP A 98 -5.90 6.98 -11.76
N LEU A 99 -5.85 8.14 -11.10
CA LEU A 99 -5.93 8.28 -9.64
C LEU A 99 -7.24 8.92 -9.17
N ARG A 100 -8.25 9.08 -10.03
CA ARG A 100 -9.48 9.81 -9.68
C ARG A 100 -10.19 9.20 -8.47
N ASN A 101 -10.25 7.87 -8.41
CA ASN A 101 -10.85 7.13 -7.28
C ASN A 101 -10.02 7.19 -5.99
N PHE A 102 -8.82 7.77 -6.05
CA PHE A 102 -7.86 7.87 -4.96
C PHE A 102 -7.49 9.33 -4.67
N ALA A 103 -8.30 10.29 -5.15
CA ALA A 103 -7.94 11.71 -5.16
C ALA A 103 -7.75 12.32 -3.76
N SER A 104 -8.41 11.76 -2.75
CA SER A 104 -8.29 12.19 -1.35
C SER A 104 -7.05 11.65 -0.63
N PHE A 105 -6.31 10.72 -1.24
CA PHE A 105 -5.19 10.03 -0.58
C PHE A 105 -3.89 10.78 -0.76
N ALA A 106 -2.94 10.56 0.15
CA ALA A 106 -1.57 11.02 -0.05
C ALA A 106 -1.02 10.42 -1.35
N ARG A 107 -0.42 11.25 -2.20
CA ARG A 107 0.20 10.82 -3.46
C ARG A 107 1.70 10.84 -3.29
N VAL A 108 2.35 9.76 -3.74
CA VAL A 108 3.80 9.63 -3.70
C VAL A 108 4.28 9.14 -5.07
N SER A 109 5.42 9.62 -5.54
CA SER A 109 6.04 9.08 -6.77
C SER A 109 7.46 8.66 -6.49
N THR A 110 8.26 9.54 -5.90
CA THR A 110 9.70 9.36 -5.68
C THR A 110 10.03 8.75 -4.31
N GLY A 111 11.19 8.14 -4.14
CA GLY A 111 11.66 7.60 -2.87
C GLY A 111 11.72 8.66 -1.76
N GLU A 112 11.95 9.93 -2.11
CA GLU A 112 11.83 11.06 -1.20
C GLU A 112 10.37 11.29 -0.74
N ASP A 113 9.39 11.21 -1.64
CA ASP A 113 7.98 11.33 -1.27
C ASP A 113 7.53 10.19 -0.35
N TRP A 114 7.98 8.97 -0.66
CA TRP A 114 7.70 7.79 0.16
C TRP A 114 8.27 7.96 1.56
N TRP A 115 9.50 8.47 1.65
CA TRP A 115 10.15 8.77 2.92
C TRP A 115 9.39 9.84 3.71
N ARG A 116 9.05 10.97 3.09
CA ARG A 116 8.29 12.05 3.73
C ARG A 116 6.94 11.56 4.23
N PHE A 117 6.26 10.75 3.43
CA PHE A 117 5.02 10.11 3.84
C PHE A 117 5.24 9.18 5.03
N ALA A 118 6.21 8.27 4.97
CA ALA A 118 6.51 7.31 6.03
C ALA A 118 6.81 8.00 7.38
N VAL A 119 7.67 9.02 7.38
CA VAL A 119 8.01 9.80 8.57
C VAL A 119 6.76 10.47 9.14
N ALA A 120 5.99 11.13 8.28
CA ALA A 120 4.85 11.88 8.75
C ALA A 120 3.69 10.98 9.20
N ALA A 121 3.47 9.85 8.53
CA ALA A 121 2.48 8.84 8.92
C ALA A 121 2.84 8.19 10.25
N SER A 122 4.14 7.99 10.50
CA SER A 122 4.62 7.42 11.77
C SER A 122 4.56 8.42 12.93
N THR A 123 4.70 9.72 12.65
CA THR A 123 4.73 10.78 13.68
C THR A 123 3.32 11.30 14.01
N ASP A 124 2.47 11.44 13.00
CA ASP A 124 1.10 11.93 13.13
C ASP A 124 0.18 11.13 12.19
N PRO A 125 -0.18 9.89 12.56
CA PRO A 125 -1.06 9.06 11.74
C PRO A 125 -2.47 9.67 11.61
N GLY A 126 -2.93 10.37 12.65
CA GLY A 126 -4.29 10.91 12.74
C GLY A 126 -4.66 11.81 11.57
N ARG A 127 -3.73 12.65 11.10
CA ARG A 127 -3.97 13.54 9.95
C ARG A 127 -4.33 12.80 8.64
N PHE A 128 -3.87 11.56 8.48
CA PHE A 128 -4.18 10.74 7.32
C PHE A 128 -5.45 9.92 7.56
N VAL A 129 -5.53 9.29 8.73
CA VAL A 129 -6.68 8.46 9.12
C VAL A 129 -7.98 9.25 9.05
N THR A 130 -8.05 10.48 9.58
CA THR A 130 -9.27 11.31 9.50
C THR A 130 -9.73 11.57 8.05
N ARG A 131 -8.81 11.71 7.10
CA ARG A 131 -9.18 11.89 5.67
C ARG A 131 -9.65 10.59 5.05
N GLN A 132 -9.05 9.47 5.45
CA GLN A 132 -9.42 8.12 5.03
C GLN A 132 -10.80 7.72 5.54
N ASP A 133 -11.11 8.05 6.80
CA ASP A 133 -12.41 7.79 7.43
C ASP A 133 -13.52 8.49 6.64
N ARG A 134 -13.37 9.78 6.35
CA ARG A 134 -14.32 10.53 5.51
C ARG A 134 -14.50 9.93 4.12
N PHE A 135 -13.44 9.40 3.53
CA PHE A 135 -13.55 8.72 2.25
C PHE A 135 -14.35 7.42 2.38
N ILE A 136 -14.08 6.60 3.40
CA ILE A 136 -14.81 5.35 3.66
C ILE A 136 -16.29 5.64 3.93
N GLU A 137 -16.59 6.63 4.77
CA GLU A 137 -17.95 7.10 5.02
C GLU A 137 -18.66 7.48 3.71
N GLY A 138 -17.96 8.20 2.82
CA GLY A 138 -18.48 8.59 1.51
C GLY A 138 -18.75 7.44 0.54
N LEU A 139 -18.20 6.24 0.78
CA LEU A 139 -18.51 5.04 -0.02
C LEU A 139 -19.89 4.46 0.29
N MET A 140 -20.49 4.84 1.42
CA MET A 140 -21.82 4.35 1.83
C MET A 140 -21.93 2.82 1.82
N ILE A 141 -20.87 2.14 2.25
CA ILE A 141 -20.84 0.66 2.31
C ILE A 141 -21.88 0.21 3.35
N PRO A 142 -22.85 -0.66 2.99
CA PRO A 142 -23.83 -1.14 3.96
C PRO A 142 -23.20 -1.96 5.10
N ASP A 143 -23.67 -1.77 6.32
CA ASP A 143 -23.16 -2.47 7.51
C ASP A 143 -23.38 -4.00 7.46
N ASP A 144 -24.35 -4.45 6.67
CA ASP A 144 -24.73 -5.86 6.57
C ASP A 144 -23.97 -6.63 5.48
N VAL A 145 -23.03 -6.01 4.76
CA VAL A 145 -22.26 -6.65 3.68
C VAL A 145 -21.60 -7.95 4.15
N ARG A 146 -20.96 -7.94 5.33
CA ARG A 146 -20.34 -9.15 5.89
C ARG A 146 -21.36 -10.27 6.11
N GLN A 147 -22.53 -9.95 6.67
CA GLN A 147 -23.59 -10.93 6.92
C GLN A 147 -24.12 -11.51 5.60
N ARG A 148 -24.32 -10.67 4.57
CA ARG A 148 -24.77 -11.10 3.25
C ARG A 148 -23.80 -12.11 2.61
N TYR A 149 -22.49 -11.82 2.66
CA TYR A 149 -21.48 -12.74 2.14
C TYR A 149 -21.38 -14.02 2.98
N ALA A 150 -21.45 -13.92 4.31
CA ALA A 150 -21.44 -15.11 5.17
C ALA A 150 -22.62 -16.03 4.87
N ALA A 151 -23.84 -15.47 4.73
CA ALA A 151 -25.03 -16.22 4.38
C ALA A 151 -24.92 -16.91 3.02
N LEU A 152 -24.37 -16.22 2.01
CA LEU A 152 -24.13 -16.79 0.68
C LEU A 152 -23.16 -17.98 0.72
N LEU A 153 -22.10 -17.88 1.52
CA LEU A 153 -21.07 -18.91 1.63
C LEU A 153 -21.46 -20.07 2.57
N SER A 154 -22.39 -19.84 3.49
CA SER A 154 -22.92 -20.86 4.41
C SER A 154 -24.17 -21.56 3.88
N ALA A 155 -24.81 -21.03 2.84
CA ALA A 155 -25.91 -21.68 2.15
C ALA A 155 -25.37 -22.85 1.31
N THR A 156 -25.03 -23.94 1.99
CA THR A 156 -24.73 -25.25 1.40
C THR A 156 -25.75 -26.25 1.90
#